data_AF-A0AAW6SJ08-F1
#
_entry.id   AF-A0AAW6SJ08-F1
#
_cell.length_a   1.000
_cell.length_b   1.000
_cell.length_c   1.000
_cell.angle_alpha   90.00
_cell.angle_beta   90.00
_cell.angle_gamma   90.00
#
_symmetry.space_group_name_H-M   'P 1'
#
loop_
_entity.id
_entity.type
_entity.pdbx_description
1 polymer ?
#
loop_
_entity_poly.entity_id
_entity_poly.type
_entity_poly.pdbx_seq_one_letter_code
_entity_poly.pdbx_strand_id
1 'polypeptide(L)'
;MTRHQSRRRLKLHPDGPLYEVVDYLLRKSPEQIARTLKCMTPNDPRRQASYETIYNALYVTPLGSLEKGLIANLRQCIGKRWLRSRGTDRRNQIPLLLSIHMRPPEIEDWLMPSPLGKLSHQGANNSSAVGTLVERTTRMVIRAKVD
;
A
#
# COMPACT_ATOMS: atom_id res chain seq x y z
N MET A 1 -8.25 -3.29 40.12
CA MET A 1 -8.90 -4.50 39.58
C MET A 1 -8.71 -4.53 38.07
N THR A 2 -7.71 -5.25 37.59
CA THR A 2 -7.37 -5.31 36.16
C THR A 2 -8.42 -6.15 35.45
N ARG A 3 -9.19 -5.54 34.55
CA ARG A 3 -10.24 -6.20 33.77
C ARG A 3 -9.56 -7.20 32.82
N HIS A 4 -9.40 -8.44 33.25
CA HIS A 4 -9.09 -9.57 32.38
C HIS A 4 -10.31 -9.76 31.46
N GLN A 5 -10.39 -8.97 30.39
CA GLN A 5 -11.27 -9.30 29.29
C GLN A 5 -10.83 -10.66 28.77
N SER A 6 -11.71 -11.66 28.88
CA SER A 6 -11.61 -12.90 28.13
C SER A 6 -11.58 -12.53 26.65
N ARG A 7 -10.37 -12.32 26.10
CA ARG A 7 -10.20 -12.08 24.67
C ARG A 7 -10.64 -13.36 24.00
N ARG A 8 -11.73 -13.29 23.22
CA ARG A 8 -12.16 -14.39 22.35
C ARG A 8 -10.92 -14.86 21.60
N ARG A 9 -10.61 -16.16 21.69
CA ARG A 9 -9.48 -16.74 20.95
C ARG A 9 -9.63 -16.37 19.48
N LEU A 10 -8.57 -15.83 18.90
CA LEU A 10 -8.52 -15.54 17.47
C LEU A 10 -8.73 -16.85 16.70
N LYS A 11 -9.49 -16.80 15.60
CA LYS A 11 -9.76 -17.99 14.78
C LYS A 11 -8.48 -18.60 14.19
N LEU A 12 -7.50 -17.76 13.90
CA LEU A 12 -6.16 -18.14 13.45
C LEU A 12 -5.24 -18.14 14.67
N HIS A 13 -5.20 -19.25 15.39
CA HIS A 13 -4.29 -19.50 16.52
C HIS A 13 -3.20 -20.47 16.07
N PRO A 14 -1.92 -20.31 16.50
CA PRO A 14 -0.81 -21.18 16.08
C PRO A 14 -1.09 -22.67 16.30
N ASP A 15 -1.66 -23.02 17.47
CA ASP A 15 -2.02 -24.41 17.80
C ASP A 15 -3.36 -24.87 17.20
N GLY A 16 -3.91 -24.10 16.24
CA GLY A 16 -5.20 -24.37 15.63
C GLY A 16 -5.08 -25.11 14.29
N PRO A 17 -6.03 -25.99 13.94
CA PRO A 17 -5.99 -26.74 12.68
C PRO A 17 -6.12 -25.85 11.43
N LEU A 18 -6.68 -24.65 11.59
CA LEU A 18 -6.76 -23.64 10.53
C LEU A 18 -5.40 -23.02 10.20
N TYR A 19 -4.49 -22.99 11.17
CA TYR A 19 -3.21 -22.32 11.03
C TYR A 19 -2.28 -23.08 10.08
N GLU A 20 -2.15 -24.39 10.24
CA GLU A 20 -1.36 -25.24 9.36
C GLU A 20 -1.79 -25.14 7.89
N VAL A 21 -3.11 -25.10 7.66
CA VAL A 21 -3.67 -24.97 6.31
C VAL A 21 -3.37 -23.61 5.70
N VAL A 22 -3.44 -22.53 6.49
CA VAL A 22 -3.11 -21.19 6.01
C VAL A 22 -1.61 -21.06 5.73
N ASP A 23 -0.74 -21.61 6.58
CA ASP A 23 0.71 -21.64 6.39
C ASP A 23 1.09 -22.35 5.06
N TYR A 24 0.49 -23.51 4.79
CA TYR A 24 0.67 -24.21 3.52
C TYR A 24 0.23 -23.38 2.29
N LEU A 25 -0.74 -22.48 2.46
CA LEU A 25 -1.32 -21.67 1.38
C LEU A 25 -0.69 -20.28 1.21
N LEU A 26 0.33 -19.90 2.00
CA LEU A 26 0.93 -18.56 1.98
C LEU A 26 1.53 -18.12 0.64
N ARG A 27 1.79 -19.05 -0.28
CA ARG A 27 2.18 -18.71 -1.66
C ARG A 27 1.08 -17.96 -2.45
N LYS A 28 -0.09 -17.76 -1.87
CA LYS A 28 -1.27 -17.09 -2.47
C LYS A 28 -1.61 -15.80 -1.71
N SER A 29 -2.37 -14.89 -2.33
CA SER A 29 -2.85 -13.68 -1.64
C SER A 29 -3.88 -14.04 -0.54
N PRO A 30 -4.07 -13.19 0.49
CA PRO A 30 -5.07 -13.44 1.55
C PRO A 30 -6.48 -13.73 1.02
N GLU A 31 -6.89 -13.07 -0.06
CA GLU A 31 -8.17 -13.32 -0.74
C GLU A 31 -8.22 -14.71 -1.39
N GLN A 32 -7.13 -15.12 -2.05
CA GLN A 32 -7.01 -16.45 -2.65
C GLN A 32 -7.00 -17.54 -1.60
N ILE A 33 -6.37 -17.31 -0.44
CA ILE A 33 -6.38 -18.24 0.69
C ILE A 33 -7.81 -18.41 1.21
N ALA A 34 -8.52 -17.30 1.48
CA ALA A 34 -9.92 -17.34 1.93
C ALA A 34 -10.84 -18.10 0.96
N ARG A 35 -10.68 -17.85 -0.35
CA ARG A 35 -11.43 -18.56 -1.39
C ARG A 35 -11.09 -20.05 -1.44
N THR A 36 -9.80 -20.39 -1.32
CA THR A 36 -9.35 -21.80 -1.30
C THR A 36 -9.94 -22.54 -0.10
N LEU A 37 -9.93 -21.93 1.09
CA LEU A 37 -10.53 -22.50 2.30
C LEU A 37 -12.04 -22.74 2.12
N LYS A 38 -12.76 -21.79 1.52
CA LYS A 38 -14.19 -21.95 1.24
C LYS A 38 -14.48 -23.10 0.27
N CYS A 39 -13.60 -23.33 -0.71
CA CYS A 39 -13.73 -24.46 -1.64
C CYS A 39 -13.37 -25.81 -0.99
N MET A 40 -12.40 -25.85 -0.08
CA MET A 40 -11.97 -27.07 0.59
C MET A 40 -12.96 -27.56 1.65
N THR A 41 -13.58 -26.65 2.40
CA THR A 41 -14.49 -26.99 3.49
C THR A 41 -15.81 -26.21 3.39
N PRO A 42 -16.64 -26.45 2.37
CA PRO A 42 -17.87 -25.70 2.15
C PRO A 42 -18.89 -25.87 3.29
N ASN A 43 -18.89 -27.05 3.94
CA ASN A 43 -19.89 -27.42 4.97
C ASN A 43 -19.44 -27.09 6.41
N ASP A 44 -18.18 -26.71 6.63
CA ASP A 44 -17.68 -26.41 7.98
C ASP A 44 -17.21 -24.95 8.08
N PRO A 45 -18.07 -24.03 8.58
CA PRO A 45 -17.72 -22.62 8.75
C PRO A 45 -16.65 -22.38 9.83
N ARG A 46 -16.36 -23.37 10.69
CA ARG A 46 -15.27 -23.28 11.67
C ARG A 46 -13.90 -23.48 11.04
N ARG A 47 -13.85 -24.10 9.85
CA ARG A 47 -12.65 -24.26 9.01
C ARG A 47 -12.56 -23.22 7.88
N GLN A 48 -13.37 -22.17 7.95
CA GLN A 48 -13.32 -21.03 7.04
C GLN A 48 -12.82 -19.77 7.76
N ALA A 49 -12.02 -18.97 7.06
CA ALA A 49 -11.56 -17.66 7.50
C ALA A 49 -11.83 -16.61 6.42
N SER A 50 -12.24 -15.41 6.83
CA SER A 50 -12.37 -14.28 5.90
C SER A 50 -10.99 -13.76 5.50
N TYR A 51 -10.90 -13.13 4.33
CA TYR A 51 -9.66 -12.49 3.88
C TYR A 51 -9.16 -11.44 4.88
N GLU A 52 -10.08 -10.72 5.55
CA GLU A 52 -9.76 -9.74 6.58
C GLU A 52 -9.21 -10.39 7.86
N THR A 53 -9.69 -11.58 8.23
CA THR A 53 -9.14 -12.35 9.35
C THR A 53 -7.70 -12.78 9.07
N ILE A 54 -7.44 -13.24 7.84
CA ILE A 54 -6.11 -13.63 7.37
C ILE A 54 -5.20 -12.39 7.28
N TYR A 55 -5.71 -11.27 6.74
CA TYR A 55 -4.97 -10.01 6.66
C TYR A 55 -4.58 -9.49 8.05
N ASN A 56 -5.52 -9.47 8.99
CA ASN A 56 -5.27 -9.00 10.36
C ASN A 56 -4.28 -9.91 11.09
N ALA A 57 -4.30 -11.22 10.84
CA ALA A 57 -3.34 -12.17 11.40
C ALA A 57 -1.94 -12.05 10.78
N LEU A 58 -1.82 -11.56 9.53
CA LEU A 58 -0.54 -11.40 8.85
C LEU A 58 0.11 -10.02 9.05
N TYR A 59 -0.69 -8.96 9.15
CA TYR A 59 -0.19 -7.57 9.06
C TYR A 59 -0.52 -6.67 10.24
N VAL A 60 -1.54 -6.99 11.05
CA VAL A 60 -2.07 -6.06 12.06
C VAL A 60 -1.84 -6.55 13.49
N THR A 61 -2.01 -7.84 13.75
CA THR A 61 -1.86 -8.42 15.08
C THR A 61 -0.59 -9.27 15.11
N PRO A 62 0.47 -8.83 15.82
CA PRO A 62 1.66 -9.64 15.96
C PRO A 62 1.37 -10.88 16.79
N LEU A 63 1.10 -11.98 16.11
CA LEU A 63 1.05 -13.31 16.70
C LEU A 63 2.48 -13.81 16.98
N GLY A 64 3.34 -13.05 17.66
CA GLY A 64 4.68 -13.52 18.05
C GLY A 64 5.54 -14.07 16.88
N SER A 65 6.25 -15.19 17.12
CA SER A 65 7.20 -15.82 16.18
C SER A 65 6.61 -16.24 14.82
N LEU A 66 5.28 -16.26 14.72
CA LEU A 66 4.49 -16.57 13.52
C LEU A 66 4.77 -15.60 12.37
N GLU A 67 4.96 -14.31 12.66
CA GLU A 67 5.00 -13.28 11.62
C GLU A 67 6.19 -13.44 10.67
N LYS A 68 7.37 -13.80 11.19
CA LYS A 68 8.59 -13.83 10.38
C LYS A 68 8.61 -15.01 9.39
N GLY A 69 8.12 -16.17 9.82
CA GLY A 69 8.03 -17.36 8.97
C GLY A 69 6.94 -17.23 7.91
N LEU A 70 5.73 -16.80 8.32
CA LEU A 70 4.61 -16.67 7.38
C LEU A 70 4.86 -15.58 6.34
N ILE A 71 5.32 -14.39 6.75
CA ILE A 71 5.56 -13.27 5.82
C ILE A 71 6.68 -13.61 4.83
N ALA A 72 7.71 -14.35 5.24
CA ALA A 72 8.77 -14.81 4.34
C ALA A 72 8.26 -15.77 3.26
N ASN A 73 7.23 -16.56 3.56
CA ASN A 73 6.61 -17.50 2.62
C ASN A 73 5.54 -16.86 1.72
N LEU A 74 5.17 -15.59 1.95
CA LEU A 74 4.23 -14.86 1.10
C LEU A 74 4.85 -14.59 -0.28
N ARG A 75 4.07 -14.85 -1.33
CA ARG A 75 4.45 -14.49 -2.72
C ARG A 75 4.77 -13.00 -2.87
N GLN A 76 4.09 -12.17 -2.08
CA GLN A 76 4.31 -10.73 -2.00
C GLN A 76 4.95 -10.35 -0.66
N CYS A 77 5.98 -11.09 -0.23
CA CYS A 77 6.83 -10.57 0.83
C CYS A 77 7.41 -9.24 0.32
N ILE A 78 6.88 -8.11 0.80
CA ILE A 78 7.44 -6.80 0.46
C ILE A 78 8.76 -6.73 1.22
N GLY A 79 9.79 -7.34 0.65
CA GLY A 79 11.16 -7.10 1.04
C GLY A 79 11.37 -5.60 0.99
N LYS A 80 11.86 -5.03 2.09
CA LYS A 80 12.15 -3.60 2.32
C LYS A 80 12.22 -2.80 1.02
N ARG A 81 11.47 -1.68 0.98
CA ARG A 81 11.54 -0.65 -0.07
C ARG A 81 12.97 -0.60 -0.62
N TRP A 82 13.14 -0.95 -1.89
CA TRP A 82 14.45 -1.01 -2.52
C TRP A 82 15.17 0.31 -2.26
N LEU A 83 16.42 0.24 -1.79
CA LEU A 83 17.27 1.42 -1.64
C LEU A 83 17.33 2.11 -3.00
N ARG A 84 16.79 3.34 -3.05
CA ARG A 84 16.73 4.18 -4.26
C ARG A 84 18.13 4.53 -4.83
N SER A 85 19.21 4.11 -4.17
CA SER A 85 20.59 4.47 -4.52
C SER A 85 21.26 3.52 -5.52
N ARG A 86 20.56 2.56 -6.13
CA ARG A 86 21.12 1.71 -7.21
C ARG A 86 21.20 2.42 -8.58
N GLY A 87 21.35 3.74 -8.58
CA GLY A 87 21.55 4.54 -9.79
C GLY A 87 22.53 5.68 -9.49
N THR A 88 23.30 6.07 -10.51
CA THR A 88 24.18 7.23 -10.50
C THR A 88 23.43 8.44 -9.95
N ASP A 89 24.05 9.21 -9.07
CA ASP A 89 23.42 10.37 -8.43
C ASP A 89 22.95 11.38 -9.50
N ARG A 90 21.63 11.52 -9.65
CA ARG A 90 21.00 12.45 -10.60
C ARG A 90 20.66 13.80 -9.99
N ARG A 91 20.99 14.04 -8.71
CA ARG A 91 20.62 15.29 -8.00
C ARG A 91 21.17 16.54 -8.68
N ASN A 92 22.27 16.43 -9.42
CA ASN A 92 22.88 17.54 -10.16
C ASN A 92 22.39 17.67 -11.62
N GLN A 93 21.40 16.88 -12.06
CA GLN A 93 20.89 16.93 -13.44
C GLN A 93 19.73 17.92 -13.63
N ILE A 94 19.20 18.51 -12.55
CA ILE A 94 18.13 19.50 -12.61
C ILE A 94 18.75 20.89 -12.46
N PRO A 95 18.95 21.66 -13.55
CA PRO A 95 19.37 23.05 -13.43
C PRO A 95 18.30 23.84 -12.66
N LEU A 96 18.73 24.75 -11.78
CA LEU A 96 17.87 25.62 -10.95
C LEU A 96 16.96 24.86 -9.96
N LEU A 97 17.53 23.95 -9.17
CA LEU A 97 16.84 23.33 -8.03
C LEU A 97 16.53 24.38 -6.94
N LEU A 98 15.49 25.18 -7.10
CA LEU A 98 14.98 26.04 -6.04
C LEU A 98 14.25 25.20 -5.00
N SER A 99 14.62 25.40 -3.74
CA SER A 99 13.92 24.83 -2.59
C SER A 99 12.49 25.35 -2.54
N ILE A 100 11.54 24.51 -2.12
CA ILE A 100 10.12 24.88 -1.92
C ILE A 100 10.00 26.05 -0.94
N HIS A 101 10.96 26.20 -0.03
CA HIS A 101 11.02 27.31 0.92
C HIS A 101 11.33 28.67 0.30
N MET A 102 11.90 28.70 -0.91
CA MET A 102 12.19 29.93 -1.66
C MET A 102 11.04 30.35 -2.57
N ARG A 103 9.82 29.82 -2.33
CA ARG A 103 8.67 30.16 -3.15
C ARG A 103 8.31 31.65 -2.99
N PRO A 104 8.04 32.37 -4.08
CA PRO A 104 7.54 33.74 -4.00
C PRO A 104 6.19 33.80 -3.26
N PRO A 105 5.93 34.88 -2.48
CA PRO A 105 4.72 35.02 -1.68
C PRO A 105 3.43 35.12 -2.54
N GLU A 106 3.52 35.48 -3.82
CA GLU A 106 2.37 35.51 -4.73
C GLU A 106 1.77 34.11 -4.99
N ILE A 107 2.48 33.04 -4.60
CA ILE A 107 2.02 31.65 -4.71
C ILE A 107 1.06 31.27 -3.58
N GLU A 108 1.13 31.93 -2.41
CA GLU A 108 0.20 31.69 -1.28
C GLU A 108 -1.25 31.95 -1.68
N ASP A 109 -1.46 32.91 -2.58
CA ASP A 109 -2.75 33.42 -2.99
C ASP A 109 -3.41 32.60 -4.12
N TRP A 110 -2.65 31.74 -4.82
CA TRP A 110 -3.13 30.85 -5.91
C TRP A 110 -4.04 31.51 -6.97
N LEU A 111 -4.07 32.85 -7.03
CA LEU A 111 -4.88 33.63 -7.97
C LEU A 111 -4.40 33.48 -9.42
N MET A 112 -3.13 33.08 -9.61
CA MET A 112 -2.55 32.73 -10.90
C MET A 112 -2.09 31.26 -10.90
N PRO A 113 -2.28 30.51 -12.00
CA PRO A 113 -1.83 29.12 -12.10
C PRO A 113 -0.30 29.08 -12.12
N SER A 114 0.31 28.92 -10.95
CA SER A 114 1.76 28.87 -10.79
C SER A 114 2.35 27.62 -11.49
N PRO A 115 3.59 27.69 -11.99
CA PRO A 115 4.31 26.51 -12.50
C PRO A 115 4.45 25.37 -11.48
N LEU A 116 4.43 25.69 -10.18
CA LEU A 116 4.52 24.73 -9.07
C LEU A 116 3.16 24.09 -8.71
N GLY A 117 2.05 24.65 -9.20
CA GLY A 117 0.69 24.21 -8.93
C GLY A 117 0.10 23.24 -9.95
N LYS A 118 0.76 23.10 -11.11
CA LYS A 118 0.33 22.21 -12.18
C LYS A 118 0.95 20.84 -11.96
N LEU A 119 0.10 19.84 -11.75
CA LEU A 119 0.56 18.46 -11.79
C LEU A 119 0.76 18.08 -13.26
N SER A 120 2.02 17.97 -13.66
CA SER A 120 2.39 17.44 -14.98
C SER A 120 2.71 15.96 -14.85
N HIS A 121 2.00 15.14 -15.62
CA HIS A 121 2.30 13.72 -15.75
C HIS A 121 3.11 13.51 -17.02
N GLN A 122 4.32 13.00 -16.86
CA GLN A 122 5.19 12.67 -17.98
C GLN A 122 4.97 11.22 -18.42
N GLY A 123 4.81 11.02 -19.73
CA GLY A 123 4.70 9.71 -20.37
C GLY A 123 6.02 8.96 -20.40
N ALA A 124 5.99 7.73 -20.90
CA ALA A 124 7.18 6.90 -21.04
C ALA A 124 8.26 7.61 -21.88
N ASN A 125 9.53 7.46 -21.48
CA ASN A 125 10.68 8.07 -22.16
C ASN A 125 10.57 9.60 -22.38
N ASN A 126 9.80 10.31 -21.54
CA ASN A 126 9.57 11.75 -21.68
C ASN A 126 8.95 12.16 -23.02
N SER A 127 8.28 11.25 -23.73
CA SER A 127 7.76 11.49 -25.08
C SER A 127 6.41 12.20 -25.14
N SER A 128 5.77 12.41 -23.99
CA SER A 128 4.50 13.15 -23.88
C SER A 128 4.35 13.72 -22.47
N ALA A 129 3.62 14.82 -22.34
CA ALA A 129 3.22 15.34 -21.04
C ALA A 129 1.73 15.69 -21.02
N VAL A 130 1.11 15.54 -19.86
CA VAL A 130 -0.27 15.99 -19.60
C VAL A 130 -0.26 16.88 -18.37
N GLY A 131 -0.62 18.15 -18.55
CA GLY A 131 -0.83 19.09 -17.47
C GLY A 131 -2.25 18.97 -16.94
N THR A 132 -2.39 18.91 -15.61
CA THR A 132 -3.69 18.91 -14.93
C THR A 132 -3.81 20.17 -14.08
N LEU A 133 -4.92 20.90 -14.27
CA LEU A 133 -5.33 22.03 -13.44
C LEU A 133 -6.63 21.66 -12.73
N VAL A 134 -6.68 21.85 -11.41
CA VAL A 134 -7.86 21.58 -10.59
C VAL A 134 -8.29 22.87 -9.91
N GLU A 135 -9.53 23.29 -10.15
CA GLU A 135 -10.16 24.38 -9.42
C GLU A 135 -10.76 23.83 -8.12
N ARG A 136 -10.33 24.31 -6.95
CA ARG A 136 -10.70 23.69 -5.65
C ARG A 136 -12.14 23.95 -5.21
N THR A 137 -12.71 25.10 -5.58
CA THR A 137 -14.06 25.51 -5.17
C THR A 137 -15.13 24.70 -5.92
N THR A 138 -15.03 24.67 -7.25
CA THR A 138 -15.96 23.94 -8.14
C THR A 138 -15.56 22.48 -8.34
N ARG A 139 -14.33 22.09 -7.95
CA ARG A 139 -13.70 20.80 -8.25
C ARG A 139 -13.61 20.49 -9.75
N MET A 140 -13.66 21.52 -10.59
CA MET A 140 -13.46 21.38 -12.03
C MET A 140 -12.03 20.93 -12.34
N VAL A 141 -11.90 19.98 -13.27
CA VAL A 141 -10.59 19.46 -13.71
C VAL A 141 -10.42 19.73 -15.20
N ILE A 142 -9.31 20.39 -15.54
CA ILE A 142 -8.90 20.64 -16.92
C ILE A 142 -7.62 19.85 -17.18
N ARG A 143 -7.64 19.05 -18.27
CA ARG A 143 -6.48 18.30 -18.75
C ARG A 143 -6.06 18.84 -20.11
N ALA A 144 -4.80 19.18 -20.24
CA ALA A 144 -4.21 19.60 -21.51
C ALA A 144 -2.99 18.74 -21.82
N LYS A 145 -2.88 18.31 -23.09
CA LYS A 145 -1.63 17.73 -23.58
C LYS A 145 -0.61 18.87 -23.69
N VAL A 146 0.58 18.63 -23.17
CA VAL A 146 1.72 19.53 -23.27
C VAL A 146 2.74 18.80 -24.14
N ASP A 147 3.16 19.47 -25.22
CA ASP A 147 4.13 18.94 -26.17
C ASP A 147 5.56 19.06 -25.65
#